data_AF-A2Q3Q3-F1
#
_entry.id   AF-A2Q3Q3-F1
#
_cell.length_a   1.000
_cell.length_b   1.000
_cell.length_c   1.000
_cell.angle_alpha   90.00
_cell.angle_beta   90.00
_cell.angle_gamma   90.00
#
_symmetry.space_group_name_H-M   'P 1'
#
loop_
_entity.id
_entity.type
_entity.pdbx_description
1 polymer ?
#
loop_
_entity_poly.entity_id
_entity_poly.type
_entity_poly.pdbx_seq_one_letter_code
_entity_poly.pdbx_strand_id
1 'polypeptide(L)'
;MSLTSAWILLSNIISPSNSSFPKYKLEVDHQVFQQPAEDNHGPLKDVIEQEAFNLSEQNKCISVRDLASKFDKNLSTTAKLSNEVP
;
A
#
# COMPACT_ATOMS: atom_id res chain seq x y z
N MET A 1 15.76 9.90 9.41
CA MET A 1 14.45 10.15 8.76
C MET A 1 13.69 11.12 9.63
N SER A 2 13.32 12.30 9.12
CA SER A 2 12.71 13.37 9.93
C SER A 2 11.23 13.08 10.19
N LEU A 3 10.74 13.37 11.40
CA LEU A 3 9.33 13.29 11.76
C LEU A 3 8.42 14.10 10.82
N THR A 4 8.95 15.19 10.26
CA THR A 4 8.26 16.01 9.27
C THR A 4 8.02 15.26 7.96
N SER A 5 8.97 14.44 7.52
CA SER A 5 8.83 13.62 6.32
C SER A 5 7.81 12.49 6.51
N ALA A 6 7.77 11.89 7.70
CA ALA A 6 6.77 10.88 8.04
C ALA A 6 5.35 11.48 8.11
N TRP A 7 5.21 12.69 8.65
CA TRP A 7 3.94 13.41 8.70
C TRP A 7 3.37 13.77 7.32
N ILE A 8 4.23 14.22 6.40
CA ILE A 8 3.83 14.55 5.02
C ILE A 8 3.31 13.31 4.30
N LEU A 9 4.01 12.16 4.43
CA LEU A 9 3.58 10.91 3.81
C LEU A 9 2.23 10.41 4.35
N LEU A 10 2.01 10.51 5.67
CA LEU A 10 0.74 10.13 6.28
C LEU A 10 -0.42 11.02 5.82
N SER A 11 -0.19 12.33 5.70
CA SER A 11 -1.22 13.26 5.23
C SER A 11 -1.66 13.01 3.78
N ASN A 12 -0.75 12.52 2.93
CA ASN A 12 -1.06 12.21 1.54
C ASN A 12 -1.87 10.91 1.38
N ILE A 13 -1.74 9.97 2.31
CA ILE A 13 -2.56 8.75 2.39
C ILE A 13 -3.99 9.08 2.86
N ILE A 14 -4.13 10.08 3.72
CA ILE A 14 -5.42 10.49 4.30
C ILE A 14 -6.17 11.50 3.40
N SER A 15 -5.48 12.13 2.45
CA SER A 15 -6.09 13.11 1.55
C SER A 15 -7.00 12.38 0.55
N PRO A 16 -8.33 12.49 0.70
CA PRO A 16 -9.25 11.81 -0.18
C PRO A 16 -9.36 12.68 -1.44
N SER A 17 -8.49 12.44 -2.42
CA SER A 17 -8.48 13.16 -3.71
C SER A 17 -9.74 12.94 -4.54
N ASN A 18 -10.68 12.10 -4.06
CA ASN A 18 -12.02 11.96 -4.59
C ASN A 18 -13.08 11.84 -3.47
N SER A 19 -12.99 12.69 -2.44
CA SER A 19 -14.03 12.86 -1.40
C SER A 19 -15.27 13.57 -1.97
N SER A 20 -15.94 12.96 -2.95
CA SER A 20 -17.35 13.25 -3.13
C SER A 20 -18.10 12.38 -2.13
N PHE A 21 -18.83 13.00 -1.20
CA PHE A 21 -19.83 12.26 -0.43
C PHE A 21 -20.77 11.54 -1.41
N PRO A 22 -21.19 10.29 -1.12
CA PRO A 22 -22.14 9.61 -1.99
C PRO A 22 -23.39 10.49 -2.09
N LYS A 23 -23.84 10.72 -3.33
CA LYS A 23 -25.07 11.49 -3.54
C LYS A 23 -26.24 10.56 -3.22
N TYR A 24 -26.93 10.87 -2.14
CA TYR A 24 -28.15 10.18 -1.75
C TYR A 24 -29.36 10.98 -2.23
N LYS A 25 -30.40 10.27 -2.70
CA LYS A 25 -31.72 10.84 -2.93
C LYS A 25 -32.69 10.25 -1.91
N LEU A 26 -33.57 11.10 -1.41
CA LEU A 26 -34.70 10.70 -0.57
C LEU A 26 -35.91 10.51 -1.48
N GLU A 27 -36.47 9.31 -1.49
CA GLU A 27 -37.75 9.07 -2.14
C GLU A 27 -38.92 9.60 -1.29
N VAL A 28 -40.12 9.63 -1.88
CA VAL A 28 -41.34 10.18 -1.26
C VAL A 28 -41.73 9.42 0.02
N ASP A 29 -41.31 8.17 0.13
CA ASP A 29 -41.48 7.32 1.31
C ASP A 29 -40.32 7.42 2.32
N HIS A 30 -39.42 8.39 2.13
CA HIS A 30 -38.24 8.64 2.95
C HIS A 30 -37.18 7.53 2.91
N GLN A 31 -37.24 6.64 1.92
CA GLN A 31 -36.17 5.68 1.69
C GLN A 31 -34.92 6.39 1.15
N VAL A 32 -33.77 6.10 1.76
CA VAL A 32 -32.46 6.64 1.35
C VAL A 32 -31.88 5.74 0.27
N PHE A 33 -31.86 6.19 -0.98
CA PHE A 33 -31.20 5.48 -2.07
C PHE A 33 -29.89 6.16 -2.43
N GLN A 34 -28.81 5.37 -2.44
CA GLN A 34 -27.53 5.80 -2.98
C GLN A 34 -27.66 5.87 -4.50
N GLN A 35 -27.38 7.03 -5.08
CA GLN A 35 -27.34 7.15 -6.53
C GLN A 35 -26.25 6.21 -7.07
N PRO A 36 -26.52 5.41 -8.12
CA PRO A 36 -25.49 4.58 -8.74
C PRO A 36 -24.28 5.45 -9.04
N ALA A 37 -23.09 4.99 -8.65
CA ALA A 37 -21.88 5.69 -9.01
C ALA A 37 -21.84 5.80 -10.52
N GLU A 38 -21.70 7.02 -11.04
CA GLU A 38 -21.36 7.22 -12.45
C GLU A 38 -20.15 6.33 -12.74
N ASP A 39 -20.26 5.52 -13.78
CA ASP A 39 -19.25 4.55 -14.14
C ASP A 39 -18.00 5.30 -14.61
N ASN A 40 -17.16 5.67 -13.65
CA ASN A 40 -15.90 6.36 -13.90
C ASN A 40 -14.86 5.33 -14.35
N HIS A 41 -15.15 4.66 -15.46
CA HIS A 41 -14.22 3.83 -16.23
C HIS A 41 -13.20 4.73 -16.98
N GLY A 42 -12.63 5.70 -16.25
CA GLY A 42 -11.58 6.57 -16.75
C GLY A 42 -10.21 5.86 -16.72
N PRO A 43 -9.23 6.36 -17.49
CA PRO A 43 -7.89 5.79 -17.60
C PRO A 43 -7.15 5.65 -16.25
N LEU A 44 -7.63 6.32 -15.21
CA LEU A 44 -7.08 6.25 -13.86
C LEU A 44 -7.32 4.89 -13.19
N LYS A 45 -8.44 4.20 -13.48
CA LYS A 45 -8.75 2.90 -12.87
C LYS A 45 -7.74 1.83 -13.31
N ASP A 46 -7.41 1.81 -14.59
CA ASP A 46 -6.42 0.88 -15.16
C ASP A 46 -5.01 1.15 -14.61
N VAL A 47 -4.65 2.43 -14.40
CA VAL A 47 -3.37 2.82 -13.78
C VAL A 47 -3.29 2.34 -12.32
N ILE A 48 -4.38 2.50 -11.56
CA ILE A 48 -4.45 2.03 -10.17
C ILE A 48 -4.31 0.50 -10.11
N GLU A 49 -5.00 -0.23 -10.98
CA GLU A 49 -4.93 -1.69 -11.03
C GLU A 49 -3.51 -2.17 -11.41
N GLN A 50 -2.87 -1.52 -12.38
CA GLN A 50 -1.50 -1.82 -12.78
C GLN A 50 -0.47 -1.51 -11.68
N GLU A 51 -0.61 -0.38 -10.99
CA GLU A 51 0.28 -0.04 -9.87
C GLU A 51 0.07 -0.97 -8.68
N ALA A 52 -1.17 -1.33 -8.35
CA ALA A 52 -1.47 -2.28 -7.30
C ALA A 52 -0.87 -3.67 -7.58
N PHE A 53 -0.95 -4.13 -8.84
CA PHE A 53 -0.31 -5.36 -9.28
C PHE A 53 1.22 -5.29 -9.13
N ASN A 54 1.85 -4.21 -9.59
CA ASN A 54 3.29 -4.01 -9.49
C ASN A 54 3.77 -3.96 -8.02
N LEU A 55 3.01 -3.33 -7.12
CA LEU A 55 3.31 -3.29 -5.69
C LEU A 55 3.18 -4.67 -5.03
N SER A 56 2.20 -5.47 -5.45
CA SER A 56 2.04 -6.86 -4.99
C SER A 56 3.23 -7.73 -5.42
N GLU A 57 3.65 -7.64 -6.69
CA GLU A 57 4.77 -8.42 -7.22
C GLU A 57 6.11 -8.02 -6.58
N GLN A 58 6.31 -6.74 -6.25
CA GLN A 58 7.54 -6.26 -5.62
C GLN A 58 7.62 -6.60 -4.11
N ASN A 59 6.49 -6.67 -3.42
CA ASN A 59 6.46 -6.95 -1.99
C ASN A 59 6.21 -8.44 -1.73
N LYS A 60 7.18 -9.30 -2.09
CA LYS A 60 7.18 -10.67 -1.56
C LYS A 60 7.45 -10.62 -0.05
N CYS A 61 6.38 -10.53 0.73
CA CYS A 61 6.43 -10.66 2.18
C CYS A 61 7.02 -12.02 2.53
N ILE A 62 8.25 -12.03 3.02
CA ILE A 62 8.88 -13.22 3.56
C ILE A 62 8.37 -13.45 4.99
N SER A 63 8.15 -14.70 5.36
CA SER A 63 7.75 -15.04 6.73
C SER A 63 8.80 -14.56 7.73
N VAL A 64 8.38 -14.15 8.93
CA VAL A 64 9.30 -13.81 10.03
C VAL A 64 10.31 -14.94 10.28
N ARG A 65 9.87 -16.19 10.14
CA ARG A 65 10.74 -17.37 10.23
C ARG A 65 11.83 -17.37 9.15
N ASP A 66 11.45 -17.09 7.90
CA ASP A 66 12.39 -17.08 6.77
C ASP A 66 13.35 -15.88 6.88
N LEU A 67 12.87 -14.75 7.37
CA LEU A 67 13.68 -13.57 7.64
C LEU A 67 14.76 -13.86 8.70
N ALA A 68 14.40 -14.50 9.81
CA ALA A 68 15.36 -14.92 10.84
C ALA A 68 16.41 -15.89 10.28
N SER A 69 15.97 -16.91 9.52
CA SER A 69 16.88 -17.86 8.89
C SER A 69 17.86 -17.18 7.90
N LYS A 70 17.42 -16.15 7.16
CA LYS A 70 18.31 -15.38 6.28
C LYS A 70 19.34 -14.57 7.08
N PHE A 71 18.95 -14.01 8.22
CA PHE A 71 19.86 -13.27 9.08
C PHE A 71 20.96 -14.18 9.64
N ASP A 72 20.60 -15.34 10.19
CA ASP A 72 21.56 -16.30 10.75
C ASP A 72 22.55 -16.80 9.70
N LYS A 73 22.07 -17.09 8.49
CA LYS A 73 22.92 -17.49 7.35
C LYS A 73 23.91 -16.39 7.00
N ASN A 74 23.44 -15.16 6.82
CA ASN A 74 24.29 -14.02 6.48
C ASN A 74 25.32 -13.75 7.57
N LEU A 75 24.91 -13.78 8.85
CA LEU A 75 25.79 -13.57 9.99
C LEU A 75 26.89 -14.65 10.05
N SER A 76 26.53 -15.91 9.80
CA SER A 76 27.50 -17.01 9.70
C SER A 76 28.47 -16.83 8.53
N THR A 77 27.98 -16.40 7.35
CA THR A 77 28.85 -16.17 6.19
C THR A 77 29.78 -14.97 6.39
N THR A 78 29.30 -13.89 6.99
CA THR A 78 30.11 -12.70 7.29
C THR A 78 31.20 -13.02 8.31
N ALA A 79 30.87 -13.76 9.36
CA ALA A 79 31.87 -14.19 10.34
C ALA A 79 32.97 -15.06 9.70
N LYS A 80 32.59 -15.97 8.80
CA LYS A 80 33.56 -16.79 8.05
C LYS A 80 34.45 -15.92 7.16
N LEU A 81 33.88 -15.01 6.37
CA LEU A 81 34.65 -14.10 5.50
C LEU A 81 35.57 -13.15 6.29
N SER A 82 35.16 -12.70 7.48
CA SER A 82 35.99 -11.86 8.35
C SER A 82 37.22 -12.59 8.90
N ASN A 83 37.14 -13.92 9.03
CA ASN A 83 38.25 -14.74 9.52
C ASN A 83 39.21 -15.17 8.39
N GLU A 84 38.88 -14.87 7.13
CA GLU A 84 39.67 -15.18 5.93
C GLU A 84 40.48 -13.97 5.42
N VAL A 85 40.51 -12.86 6.18
CA VAL A 85 41.40 -11.72 5.90
C VAL A 85 42.67 -11.86 6.76
N PRO A 86 43.87 -11.98 6.17
CA PRO A 86 45.14 -12.04 6.90
C PRO A 86 45.42 -10.80 7.75
#